data_AF-A0A3P6AL72-F1
#
_entry.id   AF-A0A3P6AL72-F1
#
_cell.length_a   1.000
_cell.length_b   1.000
_cell.length_c   1.000
_cell.angle_alpha   90.00
_cell.angle_beta   90.00
_cell.angle_gamma   90.00
#
_symmetry.space_group_name_H-M   'P 1'
#
loop_
_entity.id
_entity.type
_entity.pdbx_description
1 polymer ?
#
loop_
_entity_poly.entity_id
_entity_poly.type
_entity_poly.pdbx_seq_one_letter_code
_entity_poly.pdbx_strand_id
1 'polypeptide(L)' 'MADEATRTAFLEIQASMIDLTGKLKQVQTQMRNKEGDRKRAYLTLEELRPLPEDTNTYKSIG' A
#
# COMPACT_ATOMS: atom_id res chain seq x y z
N MET A 1 39.07 -18.05 -10.99
CA MET A 1 38.30 -18.67 -9.88
C MET A 1 37.84 -17.63 -8.86
N ALA A 2 38.72 -16.91 -8.14
CA ALA A 2 38.27 -15.87 -7.19
C ALA A 2 37.52 -14.70 -7.86
N ASP A 3 37.98 -14.26 -9.03
CA ASP A 3 37.38 -13.16 -9.80
C ASP A 3 36.00 -13.51 -10.41
N GLU A 4 35.76 -14.79 -10.65
CA GLU A 4 34.48 -15.29 -11.17
C GLU A 4 33.45 -15.42 -10.04
N ALA A 5 33.88 -15.87 -8.87
CA ALA A 5 33.04 -15.91 -7.67
C ALA A 5 32.60 -14.50 -7.22
N THR A 6 33.51 -13.52 -7.25
CA THR A 6 33.18 -12.12 -6.93
C THR A 6 32.23 -11.52 -7.97
N ARG A 7 32.43 -11.79 -9.26
CA ARG A 7 31.52 -11.37 -10.32
C ARG A 7 30.12 -11.94 -10.16
N THR A 8 30.00 -13.23 -9.86
CA THR A 8 28.69 -13.89 -9.64
C THR A 8 27.99 -13.29 -8.43
N ALA A 9 28.68 -13.13 -7.30
CA ALA A 9 28.11 -12.51 -6.10
C ALA A 9 27.62 -11.07 -6.37
N PHE A 10 28.36 -10.29 -7.17
CA PHE A 10 27.95 -8.96 -7.55
C PHE A 10 26.66 -8.95 -8.38
N LEU A 11 26.51 -9.86 -9.34
CA LEU A 11 25.31 -9.98 -10.16
C LEU A 11 24.09 -10.41 -9.32
N GLU A 12 24.27 -11.31 -8.37
CA GLU A 12 23.21 -11.74 -7.45
C GLU A 12 22.72 -10.59 -6.56
N ILE A 13 23.64 -9.76 -6.06
CA ILE A 13 23.30 -8.56 -5.28
C ILE A 13 22.51 -7.57 -6.15
N GLN A 14 22.92 -7.36 -7.40
CA GLN A 14 22.18 -6.49 -8.33
C GLN A 14 20.78 -7.01 -8.61
N ALA A 15 20.63 -8.31 -8.89
CA ALA A 15 19.33 -8.92 -9.10
C ALA A 15 18.42 -8.78 -7.87
N SER A 16 18.98 -9.01 -6.69
CA SER A 16 18.27 -8.85 -5.41
C SER A 16 17.83 -7.39 -5.18
N MET A 17 18.69 -6.42 -5.51
CA MET A 17 18.37 -5.00 -5.42
C MET A 17 17.21 -4.61 -6.35
N ILE A 18 17.19 -5.13 -7.58
CA ILE A 18 16.11 -4.88 -8.54
C ILE A 18 14.78 -5.43 -8.03
N ASP A 19 14.76 -6.69 -7.58
CA ASP A 19 13.55 -7.32 -7.04
C ASP A 19 13.03 -6.58 -5.80
N LEU A 20 13.92 -6.24 -4.86
CA LEU A 20 13.54 -5.52 -3.65
C LEU A 20 12.98 -4.13 -3.96
N THR A 21 13.56 -3.42 -4.94
CA THR A 21 13.06 -2.12 -5.39
C THR A 21 11.66 -2.24 -5.99
N GLY A 22 11.40 -3.29 -6.77
CA GLY A 22 10.07 -3.59 -7.32
C GLY A 22 9.02 -3.81 -6.22
N LYS A 23 9.35 -4.67 -5.25
CA LYS A 23 8.48 -4.96 -4.09
C LYS A 23 8.24 -3.71 -3.24
N LEU A 24 9.26 -2.88 -3.02
CA LEU A 24 9.13 -1.64 -2.26
C LEU A 24 8.12 -0.69 -2.93
N LYS A 25 8.21 -0.49 -4.24
CA LYS A 25 7.25 0.34 -5.00
C LYS A 25 5.83 -0.20 -4.89
N GLN A 26 5.66 -1.52 -5.00
CA GLN A 26 4.35 -2.17 -4.85
C GLN A 26 3.74 -1.88 -3.47
N VAL A 27 4.51 -2.03 -2.40
CA VAL A 27 4.04 -1.76 -1.02
C VAL A 27 3.73 -0.28 -0.83
N GLN A 28 4.55 0.63 -1.35
CA GLN A 28 4.29 2.08 -1.29
C GLN A 28 2.96 2.45 -1.96
N THR A 29 2.66 1.89 -3.13
CA THR A 29 1.37 2.10 -3.81
C THR A 29 0.20 1.55 -2.97
N GLN A 30 0.35 0.35 -2.40
CA GLN A 30 -0.69 -0.22 -1.52
C GLN A 30 -0.94 0.65 -0.29
N MET A 31 0.10 1.16 0.36
CA MET A 31 -0.02 2.06 1.50
C MET A 31 -0.78 3.33 1.14
N ARG A 32 -0.42 3.98 0.03
CA ARG A 32 -1.12 5.19 -0.44
C ARG A 32 -2.61 4.96 -0.68
N ASN A 33 -2.97 3.83 -1.28
CA ASN A 33 -4.37 3.47 -1.52
C ASN A 33 -5.12 3.28 -0.19
N LYS A 34 -4.55 2.51 0.74
CA LYS A 34 -5.16 2.28 2.07
C LYS A 34 -5.30 3.56 2.88
N GLU A 35 -4.35 4.48 2.79
CA GLU A 35 -4.47 5.79 3.43
C GLU A 35 -5.62 6.61 2.84
N GLY A 36 -5.81 6.55 1.52
CA GLY A 36 -6.94 7.17 0.84
C GLY A 36 -8.28 6.58 1.30
N ASP A 37 -8.38 5.25 1.35
CA ASP A 37 -9.56 4.54 1.85
C ASP A 37 -9.88 4.91 3.30
N ARG A 38 -8.86 4.93 4.16
CA ARG A 38 -9.02 5.32 5.57
C ARG A 38 -9.52 6.74 5.71
N LYS A 39 -8.99 7.69 4.93
CA LYS A 39 -9.44 9.09 4.94
C LYS A 39 -10.89 9.20 4.50
N ARG A 40 -11.28 8.50 3.41
CA ARG A 40 -12.67 8.48 2.95
C ARG A 40 -13.61 7.93 4.01
N ALA A 41 -13.29 6.77 4.58
CA ALA A 41 -14.10 6.15 5.64
C ALA A 41 -14.24 7.06 6.87
N TYR A 42 -13.16 7.72 7.27
CA TYR A 42 -13.19 8.70 8.36
C TYR A 42 -14.14 9.86 8.06
N LEU A 43 -14.03 10.47 6.88
CA LEU A 43 -14.90 11.59 6.49
C LEU A 43 -16.38 11.16 6.41
N THR A 44 -16.67 9.97 5.86
CA THR A 44 -18.04 9.43 5.88
C THR A 44 -18.59 9.29 7.30
N LEU A 45 -17.77 8.86 8.27
CA LEU A 45 -18.21 8.79 9.67
C LEU A 45 -18.42 10.18 10.28
N GLU A 46 -17.56 11.15 9.99
CA GLU A 46 -17.73 12.54 10.43
C GLU A 46 -19.03 13.15 9.89
N GLU A 47 -19.40 12.84 8.64
CA GLU A 47 -20.65 13.30 8.04
C GLU A 47 -21.90 12.67 8.68
N LEU A 48 -21.79 11.42 9.13
CA LEU A 48 -22.90 10.70 9.78
C LEU A 48 -23.08 11.05 11.26
N ARG A 49 -22.01 11.38 11.98
CA ARG A 49 -22.04 11.69 13.43
C ARG A 49 -23.05 12.76 13.87
N PRO A 50 -23.23 13.90 13.18
CA PRO A 50 -24.14 14.93 13.63
C PRO A 50 -25.61 14.62 13.32
N LEU A 51 -25.91 13.51 12.62
CA LEU A 51 -27.28 13.15 12.31
C LEU A 51 -28.01 12.68 13.58
N PRO A 52 -29.31 13.00 13.73
CA PRO A 52 -30.15 12.42 14.77
C PRO A 52 -30.12 10.88 14.75
N GLU A 53 -30.18 10.24 15.92
CA GLU A 53 -30.07 8.77 16.05
C GLU A 53 -31.16 7.99 15.29
N ASP A 54 -32.32 8.60 15.04
CA ASP A 54 -33.45 8.02 14.31
C ASP A 54 -33.36 8.24 12.79
N THR A 55 -32.29 8.85 12.30
CA THR A 55 -32.08 9.08 10.87
C THR A 55 -31.77 7.77 10.15
N ASN A 56 -32.62 7.41 9.18
CA ASN A 56 -32.35 6.27 8.30
C ASN A 56 -31.11 6.53 7.43
N THR A 57 -30.16 5.60 7.44
CA THR A 57 -28.97 5.63 6.58
C THR A 57 -28.95 4.41 5.65
N TYR A 58 -28.46 4.60 4.44
CA TYR A 58 -28.39 3.54 3.42
C TYR A 58 -26.95 3.42 2.92
N LYS A 59 -26.42 2.20 2.95
CA LYS A 59 -25.10 1.89 2.40
C LYS A 59 -25.27 1.25 1.03
N SER A 60 -24.72 1.87 -0.01
CA SER A 60 -24.60 1.21 -1.31
C SER A 60 -23.62 0.04 -1.20
N ILE A 61 -24.02 -1.12 -1.70
CA ILE A 61 -23.14 -2.28 -1.88
C ILE A 61 -22.87 -2.38 -3.39
N GLY A 62 -21.66 -2.00 -3.79
CA GLY A 62 -21.18 -2.00 -5.17
C GLY A 62 -19.67 -1.87 -5.22
#